data_AF-A0AAN5WCQ5-F1
#
_entry.id   AF-A0AAN5WCQ5-F1
#
_cell.length_a   1.000
_cell.length_b   1.000
_cell.length_c   1.000
_cell.angle_alpha   90.00
_cell.angle_beta   90.00
_cell.angle_gamma   90.00
#
_symmetry.space_group_name_H-M   'P 1'
#
loop_
_entity.id
_entity.type
_entity.pdbx_description
1 polymer ?
#
loop_
_entity_poly.entity_id
_entity_poly.type
_entity_poly.pdbx_seq_one_letter_code
_entity_poly.pdbx_strand_id
1 'polypeptide(L)'
;MLLKDVPGVLPRLENSLISKTDMWTAEVDTVIPAQFLAFRKIIKSDYPDVDIDRDINYLVRQVQFAELENVLTSPLRDYVEPNENFLLTSELKEGLQKLSQTYQHAFLFGMETHYSSFQIETMSYQQAIKVCPNTALATSIINSLIPSSRTINAFWKVENGQHVPLDDLESEVYRAFGKTWRELLSGYSRLITDEIDVDFVMYL
;
A
#
# COMPACT_ATOMS: atom_id res chain seq x y z
N MET A 1 -15.46 -4.39 -26.16
CA MET A 1 -15.76 -2.95 -26.27
C MET A 1 -14.50 -2.19 -25.92
N LEU A 2 -14.09 -1.17 -26.68
CA LEU A 2 -12.89 -0.40 -26.34
C LEU A 2 -13.18 0.58 -25.21
N LEU A 3 -12.15 0.93 -24.43
CA LEU A 3 -12.31 1.82 -23.27
C LEU A 3 -12.86 3.19 -23.65
N LYS A 4 -12.36 3.79 -24.74
CA LYS A 4 -12.88 5.06 -25.27
C LYS A 4 -14.34 5.00 -25.70
N ASP A 5 -14.85 3.83 -26.09
CA ASP A 5 -16.20 3.66 -26.65
C ASP A 5 -17.26 3.46 -25.56
N VAL A 6 -16.86 3.36 -24.28
CA VAL A 6 -17.78 3.32 -23.16
C VAL A 6 -18.61 4.61 -23.13
N PRO A 7 -19.95 4.53 -23.02
CA PRO A 7 -20.80 5.72 -23.01
C PRO A 7 -20.34 6.77 -21.99
N GLY A 8 -20.25 8.03 -22.43
CA GLY A 8 -19.79 9.15 -21.59
C GLY A 8 -18.28 9.38 -21.55
N VAL A 9 -17.46 8.38 -21.89
CA VAL A 9 -15.98 8.48 -21.79
C VAL A 9 -15.38 9.41 -22.83
N LEU A 10 -15.55 9.12 -24.12
CA LEU A 10 -14.99 9.91 -25.23
C LEU A 10 -15.27 11.42 -25.15
N PRO A 11 -16.53 11.89 -25.02
CA PRO A 11 -16.81 13.32 -25.07
C PRO A 11 -16.22 14.10 -23.88
N ARG A 12 -15.88 13.42 -22.78
CA ARG A 12 -15.33 14.06 -21.58
C ARG A 12 -13.81 14.00 -21.53
N LEU A 13 -13.21 12.93 -22.03
CA LEU A 13 -11.80 12.62 -21.81
C LEU A 13 -10.95 12.63 -23.08
N GLU A 14 -11.50 12.99 -24.26
CA GLU A 14 -10.75 13.05 -25.52
C GLU A 14 -9.43 13.86 -25.45
N ASN A 15 -9.39 14.93 -24.64
CA ASN A 15 -8.21 15.79 -24.49
C ASN A 15 -7.43 15.54 -23.19
N SER A 16 -7.84 14.56 -22.38
CA SER A 16 -7.14 14.18 -21.15
C SER A 16 -5.81 13.48 -21.49
N LEU A 17 -4.87 13.44 -20.53
CA LEU A 17 -3.65 12.65 -20.67
C LEU A 17 -3.95 11.15 -20.85
N ILE A 18 -5.09 10.67 -20.34
CA ILE A 18 -5.45 9.25 -20.48
C ILE A 18 -5.75 8.86 -21.93
N SER A 19 -6.23 9.78 -22.77
CA SER A 19 -6.52 9.51 -24.19
C SER A 19 -5.27 9.28 -25.03
N LYS A 20 -4.11 9.61 -24.49
CA LYS A 20 -2.79 9.40 -25.11
C LYS A 20 -2.15 8.07 -24.71
N THR A 21 -2.81 7.27 -23.88
CA THR A 21 -2.30 5.98 -23.40
C THR A 21 -2.81 4.83 -24.25
N ASP A 22 -2.08 3.71 -24.26
CA ASP A 22 -2.51 2.49 -24.95
C ASP A 22 -3.82 1.92 -24.35
N MET A 23 -4.09 2.20 -23.07
CA MET A 23 -5.35 1.81 -22.40
C MET A 23 -6.58 2.43 -23.08
N TRP A 24 -6.45 3.62 -23.67
CA TRP A 24 -7.56 4.33 -24.31
C TRP A 24 -8.20 3.51 -25.43
N THR A 25 -7.37 2.76 -26.16
CA THR A 25 -7.78 1.89 -27.27
C THR A 25 -7.80 0.41 -26.92
N ALA A 26 -7.60 0.05 -25.65
CA ALA A 26 -7.66 -1.33 -25.18
C ALA A 26 -9.11 -1.80 -24.98
N GLU A 27 -9.33 -3.12 -24.98
CA GLU A 27 -10.63 -3.70 -24.63
C GLU A 27 -10.87 -3.59 -23.12
N VAL A 28 -12.08 -3.14 -22.72
CA VAL A 28 -12.44 -2.83 -21.32
C VAL A 28 -12.23 -4.00 -20.35
N ASP A 29 -12.37 -5.23 -20.82
CA ASP A 29 -12.18 -6.46 -20.05
C ASP A 29 -10.70 -6.82 -19.85
N THR A 30 -9.80 -6.21 -20.61
CA THR A 30 -8.34 -6.37 -20.46
C THR A 30 -7.69 -5.30 -19.59
N VAL A 31 -8.40 -4.20 -19.31
CA VAL A 31 -7.89 -3.10 -18.49
C VAL A 31 -8.08 -3.41 -17.01
N ILE A 32 -6.99 -3.35 -16.23
CA ILE A 32 -6.98 -3.68 -14.80
C ILE A 32 -6.69 -2.45 -13.93
N PRO A 33 -7.17 -2.42 -12.67
CA PRO A 33 -6.97 -1.28 -11.77
C PRO A 33 -5.50 -0.84 -11.62
N ALA A 34 -4.57 -1.81 -11.55
CA ALA A 34 -3.14 -1.55 -11.40
C ALA A 34 -2.56 -0.64 -12.49
N GLN A 35 -3.06 -0.73 -13.73
CA GLN A 35 -2.60 0.12 -14.84
C GLN A 35 -2.96 1.60 -14.61
N PHE A 36 -4.14 1.89 -14.06
CA PHE A 36 -4.53 3.26 -13.72
C PHE A 36 -3.71 3.82 -12.55
N LEU A 37 -3.37 2.99 -11.56
CA LEU A 37 -2.53 3.39 -10.43
C LEU A 37 -1.09 3.70 -10.88
N ALA A 38 -0.52 2.84 -11.74
CA ALA A 38 0.79 3.07 -12.32
C ALA A 38 0.81 4.34 -13.17
N PHE A 39 -0.20 4.54 -14.02
CA PHE A 39 -0.35 5.75 -14.83
C PHE A 39 -0.48 7.00 -13.96
N ARG A 40 -1.31 6.95 -12.91
CA ARG A 40 -1.45 8.02 -11.92
C ARG A 40 -0.11 8.39 -11.28
N LYS A 41 0.69 7.41 -10.86
CA LYS A 41 2.02 7.62 -10.24
C LYS A 41 2.94 8.39 -11.19
N ILE A 42 2.97 8.00 -12.46
CA ILE A 42 3.76 8.68 -13.51
C ILE A 42 3.28 10.12 -13.71
N ILE A 43 1.97 10.32 -13.93
CA ILE A 43 1.45 11.67 -14.21
C ILE A 43 1.63 12.62 -13.02
N LYS A 44 1.44 12.18 -11.79
CA LYS A 44 1.67 13.05 -10.62
C LYS A 44 3.14 13.42 -10.42
N SER A 45 4.06 12.57 -10.88
CA SER A 45 5.50 12.87 -10.89
C SER A 45 5.85 13.89 -11.97
N ASP A 46 5.37 13.68 -13.20
CA ASP A 46 5.78 14.47 -14.37
C ASP A 46 4.96 15.77 -14.53
N TYR A 47 3.72 15.79 -14.03
CA TYR A 47 2.74 16.86 -14.18
C TYR A 47 1.98 17.11 -12.86
N PRO A 48 2.63 17.67 -11.83
CA PRO A 48 2.04 17.80 -10.49
C PRO A 48 0.77 18.68 -10.43
N ASP A 49 0.60 19.62 -11.37
CA ASP A 49 -0.56 20.50 -11.44
C ASP A 49 -1.78 19.87 -12.15
N VAL A 50 -1.64 18.67 -12.72
CA VAL A 50 -2.72 17.99 -13.43
C VAL A 50 -3.52 17.13 -12.45
N ASP A 51 -4.83 17.40 -12.37
CA ASP A 51 -5.79 16.61 -11.60
C ASP A 51 -6.18 15.32 -12.34
N ILE A 52 -5.21 14.39 -12.42
CA ILE A 52 -5.41 13.10 -13.09
C ILE A 52 -6.39 12.19 -12.34
N ASP A 53 -6.55 12.41 -11.03
CA ASP A 53 -7.45 11.62 -10.18
C ASP A 53 -8.89 11.79 -10.65
N ARG A 54 -9.29 13.04 -10.96
CA ARG A 54 -10.62 13.32 -11.50
C ARG A 54 -10.90 12.58 -12.80
N ASP A 55 -9.93 12.52 -13.70
CA ASP A 55 -10.10 11.90 -15.02
C ASP A 55 -10.19 10.37 -14.89
N ILE A 56 -9.32 9.75 -14.10
CA ILE A 56 -9.37 8.31 -13.82
C ILE A 56 -10.70 7.95 -13.14
N ASN A 57 -11.08 8.69 -12.10
CA ASN A 57 -12.31 8.42 -11.35
C ASN A 57 -13.56 8.59 -12.21
N TYR A 58 -13.57 9.58 -13.11
CA TYR A 58 -14.67 9.74 -14.07
C TYR A 58 -14.77 8.53 -15.00
N LEU A 59 -13.64 8.11 -15.57
CA LEU A 59 -13.57 6.98 -16.49
C LEU A 59 -14.04 5.68 -15.81
N VAL A 60 -13.48 5.37 -14.64
CA VAL A 60 -13.84 4.15 -13.90
C VAL A 60 -15.33 4.15 -13.56
N ARG A 61 -15.90 5.30 -13.14
CA ARG A 61 -17.34 5.40 -12.88
C ARG A 61 -18.18 5.12 -14.13
N GLN A 62 -17.79 5.61 -15.32
CA GLN A 62 -18.54 5.30 -16.54
C GLN A 62 -18.49 3.79 -16.85
N VAL A 63 -17.35 3.14 -16.64
CA VAL A 63 -17.22 1.69 -16.80
C VAL A 63 -18.12 0.95 -15.81
N GLN A 64 -18.07 1.32 -14.52
CA GLN A 64 -18.90 0.71 -13.47
C GLN A 64 -20.40 0.92 -13.72
N PHE A 65 -20.82 2.08 -14.23
CA PHE A 65 -22.20 2.29 -14.64
C PHE A 65 -22.59 1.42 -15.83
N ALA A 66 -21.73 1.28 -16.83
CA ALA A 66 -21.98 0.39 -17.97
C ALA A 66 -22.06 -1.09 -17.55
N GLU A 67 -21.30 -1.51 -16.53
CA GLU A 67 -21.45 -2.84 -15.92
C GLU A 67 -22.80 -3.02 -15.21
N LEU A 68 -23.22 -2.04 -14.41
CA LEU A 68 -24.52 -2.08 -13.72
C LEU A 68 -25.70 -2.19 -14.69
N GLU A 69 -25.59 -1.55 -15.84
CA GLU A 69 -26.56 -1.63 -16.95
C GLU A 69 -26.39 -2.89 -17.81
N ASN A 70 -25.50 -3.82 -17.43
CA ASN A 70 -25.19 -5.06 -18.14
C ASN A 70 -24.71 -4.85 -19.59
N VAL A 71 -24.10 -3.70 -19.88
CA VAL A 71 -23.57 -3.36 -21.22
C VAL A 71 -22.21 -4.04 -21.46
N LEU A 72 -21.41 -4.22 -20.41
CA LEU A 72 -20.08 -4.81 -20.47
C LEU A 72 -19.72 -5.49 -19.14
N THR A 73 -18.57 -6.17 -19.12
CA THR A 73 -17.90 -6.66 -17.90
C THR A 73 -16.46 -6.17 -17.86
N SER A 74 -15.94 -5.84 -16.68
CA SER A 74 -14.63 -5.24 -16.48
C SER A 74 -13.99 -5.65 -15.15
N PRO A 75 -12.66 -5.82 -15.11
CA PRO A 75 -11.90 -5.88 -13.86
C PRO A 75 -11.97 -4.58 -13.04
N LEU A 76 -12.43 -3.47 -13.62
CA LEU A 76 -12.45 -2.15 -12.97
C LEU A 76 -13.55 -1.97 -11.90
N ARG A 77 -14.42 -2.95 -11.71
CA ARG A 77 -15.30 -3.02 -10.54
C ARG A 77 -14.52 -3.01 -9.22
N ASP A 78 -13.31 -3.57 -9.23
CA ASP A 78 -12.44 -3.71 -8.06
C ASP A 78 -11.49 -2.50 -7.90
N TYR A 79 -11.62 -1.48 -8.76
CA TYR A 79 -10.82 -0.27 -8.63
C TYR A 79 -11.18 0.50 -7.35
N VAL A 80 -10.17 0.79 -6.55
CA VAL A 80 -10.27 1.61 -5.34
C VAL A 80 -9.66 2.98 -5.61
N GLU A 81 -10.46 4.03 -5.41
CA GLU A 81 -10.01 5.41 -5.55
C GLU A 81 -8.90 5.71 -4.52
N PRO A 82 -7.69 6.13 -4.96
CA PRO A 82 -6.60 6.46 -4.05
C PRO A 82 -6.93 7.75 -3.27
N ASN A 83 -7.04 7.66 -1.93
CA ASN A 83 -7.20 8.82 -1.04
C ASN A 83 -5.84 9.26 -0.43
N GLU A 84 -5.74 10.40 0.25
CA GLU A 84 -4.45 10.89 0.79
C GLU A 84 -3.67 9.86 1.64
N ASN A 85 -4.39 8.88 2.22
CA ASN A 85 -3.83 7.85 3.09
C ASN A 85 -3.75 6.47 2.43
N PHE A 86 -3.86 6.33 1.10
CA PHE A 86 -3.63 5.04 0.45
C PHE A 86 -2.17 4.61 0.63
N LEU A 87 -1.95 3.30 0.59
CA LEU A 87 -0.64 2.68 0.50
C LEU A 87 -0.70 1.65 -0.63
N LEU A 88 0.21 1.76 -1.59
CA LEU A 88 0.33 0.76 -2.66
C LEU A 88 1.21 -0.41 -2.23
N THR A 89 1.00 -1.57 -2.85
CA THR A 89 1.88 -2.73 -2.67
C THR A 89 3.34 -2.43 -3.01
N SER A 90 3.60 -1.69 -4.10
CA SER A 90 4.96 -1.27 -4.47
C SER A 90 5.57 -0.33 -3.43
N GLU A 91 4.80 0.64 -2.93
CA GLU A 91 5.23 1.57 -1.89
C GLU A 91 5.55 0.85 -0.57
N LEU A 92 4.73 -0.15 -0.21
CA LEU A 92 4.98 -0.99 0.96
C LEU A 92 6.33 -1.72 0.83
N LYS A 93 6.55 -2.38 -0.32
CA LYS A 93 7.77 -3.12 -0.62
C LYS A 93 9.01 -2.23 -0.66
N GLU A 94 8.95 -1.10 -1.37
CA GLU A 94 10.02 -0.10 -1.45
C GLU A 94 10.38 0.46 -0.05
N GLY A 95 9.37 0.75 0.78
CA GLY A 95 9.60 1.24 2.14
C GLY A 95 10.22 0.18 3.06
N LEU A 96 9.72 -1.07 3.01
CA LEU A 96 10.29 -2.18 3.77
C LEU A 96 11.76 -2.43 3.40
N GLN A 97 12.11 -2.37 2.11
CA GLN A 97 13.50 -2.56 1.64
C GLN A 97 14.48 -1.52 2.19
N LYS A 98 14.01 -0.33 2.61
CA LYS A 98 14.85 0.72 3.21
C LYS A 98 15.07 0.53 4.71
N LEU A 99 14.23 -0.26 5.37
CA LEU A 99 14.33 -0.54 6.80
C LEU A 99 15.28 -1.71 7.06
N SER A 100 15.98 -1.70 8.19
CA SER A 100 16.69 -2.90 8.65
C SER A 100 15.69 -3.94 9.16
N GLN A 101 16.10 -5.22 9.21
CA GLN A 101 15.22 -6.33 9.56
C GLN A 101 14.45 -6.12 10.88
N THR A 102 15.09 -5.58 11.92
CA THR A 102 14.41 -5.31 13.19
C THR A 102 13.31 -4.25 13.04
N TYR A 103 13.56 -3.17 12.29
CA TYR A 103 12.54 -2.15 12.05
C TYR A 103 11.43 -2.68 11.14
N GLN A 104 11.74 -3.52 10.15
CA GLN A 104 10.72 -4.19 9.33
C GLN A 104 9.79 -5.04 10.21
N HIS A 105 10.34 -5.87 11.08
CA HIS A 105 9.56 -6.70 12.01
C HIS A 105 8.71 -5.85 12.96
N ALA A 106 9.28 -4.79 13.55
CA ALA A 106 8.56 -3.90 14.44
C ALA A 106 7.41 -3.16 13.73
N PHE A 107 7.68 -2.65 12.52
CA PHE A 107 6.70 -2.00 11.67
C PHE A 107 5.55 -2.95 11.29
N LEU A 108 5.87 -4.10 10.69
CA LEU A 108 4.85 -5.07 10.25
C LEU A 108 4.02 -5.59 11.42
N PHE A 109 4.66 -5.90 12.56
CA PHE A 109 3.93 -6.30 13.76
C PHE A 109 2.98 -5.20 14.22
N GLY A 110 3.43 -3.94 14.22
CA GLY A 110 2.61 -2.79 14.55
C GLY A 110 1.42 -2.59 13.61
N MET A 111 1.62 -2.77 12.31
CA MET A 111 0.55 -2.69 11.31
C MET A 111 -0.49 -3.80 11.51
N GLU A 112 -0.04 -5.05 11.70
CA GLU A 112 -0.89 -6.23 11.91
C GLU A 112 -1.69 -6.18 13.22
N THR A 113 -1.14 -5.56 14.26
CA THR A 113 -1.76 -5.49 15.60
C THR A 113 -2.45 -4.15 15.88
N HIS A 114 -2.41 -3.21 14.93
CA HIS A 114 -2.95 -1.85 15.05
C HIS A 114 -2.43 -1.04 16.25
N TYR A 115 -1.24 -1.36 16.74
CA TYR A 115 -0.60 -0.58 17.81
C TYR A 115 0.09 0.66 17.26
N SER A 116 0.21 1.69 18.09
CA SER A 116 1.04 2.86 17.76
C SER A 116 2.53 2.52 17.78
N SER A 117 3.33 3.32 17.08
CA SER A 117 4.79 3.29 17.15
C SER A 117 5.27 3.19 18.60
N PHE A 118 4.89 4.14 19.44
CA PHE A 118 5.25 4.17 20.86
C PHE A 118 4.90 2.90 21.63
N GLN A 119 3.73 2.30 21.36
CA GLN A 119 3.34 1.04 21.99
C GLN A 119 4.26 -0.10 21.56
N ILE A 120 4.69 -0.15 20.30
CA ILE A 120 5.65 -1.15 19.81
C ILE A 120 7.04 -0.94 20.40
N GLU A 121 7.54 0.29 20.45
CA GLU A 121 8.86 0.65 20.99
C GLU A 121 9.02 0.24 22.46
N THR A 122 7.93 0.35 23.23
CA THR A 122 7.89 0.04 24.66
C THR A 122 7.34 -1.36 24.98
N MET A 123 6.95 -2.13 23.96
CA MET A 123 6.34 -3.45 24.15
C MET A 123 7.37 -4.45 24.65
N SER A 124 7.09 -5.11 25.77
CA SER A 124 7.91 -6.24 26.22
C SER A 124 7.69 -7.49 25.38
N TYR A 125 8.67 -8.40 25.33
CA TYR A 125 8.55 -9.67 24.62
C TYR A 125 7.36 -10.52 25.11
N GLN A 126 7.09 -10.51 26.42
CA GLN A 126 5.94 -11.22 26.98
C GLN A 126 4.60 -10.57 26.59
N GLN A 127 4.54 -9.25 26.44
CA GLN A 127 3.34 -8.57 25.93
C GLN A 127 3.13 -8.90 24.45
N ALA A 128 4.21 -8.89 23.65
CA ALA A 128 4.15 -9.21 22.24
C ALA A 128 3.60 -10.63 21.98
N ILE A 129 4.05 -11.63 22.73
CA ILE A 129 3.51 -13.01 22.67
C ILE A 129 2.01 -13.06 22.97
N LYS A 130 1.52 -12.23 23.90
CA LYS A 130 0.09 -12.24 24.26
C LYS A 130 -0.79 -11.66 23.17
N VAL A 131 -0.25 -10.75 22.34
CA VAL A 131 -1.02 -10.06 21.29
C VAL A 131 -0.81 -10.65 19.90
N CYS A 132 0.28 -11.39 19.68
CA CYS A 132 0.59 -12.01 18.39
C CYS A 132 -0.45 -13.01 17.83
N PRO A 133 -1.32 -13.70 18.61
CA PRO A 133 -2.28 -14.66 18.05
C PRO A 133 -3.33 -14.06 17.12
N ASN A 134 -3.37 -12.74 16.98
CA ASN A 134 -4.34 -12.04 16.15
C ASN A 134 -4.13 -12.29 14.65
N THR A 135 -2.88 -12.52 14.19
CA THR A 135 -2.59 -12.75 12.78
C THR A 135 -1.41 -13.73 12.57
N ALA A 136 -1.38 -14.40 11.41
CA ALA A 136 -0.31 -15.32 11.05
C ALA A 136 1.04 -14.61 10.91
N LEU A 137 1.05 -13.40 10.33
CA LEU A 137 2.27 -12.60 10.17
C LEU A 137 2.82 -12.13 11.52
N ALA A 138 1.96 -11.61 12.41
CA ALA A 138 2.39 -11.23 13.75
C ALA A 138 2.98 -12.42 14.53
N THR A 139 2.39 -13.61 14.40
CA THR A 139 2.91 -14.84 14.99
C THR A 139 4.26 -15.23 14.40
N SER A 140 4.41 -15.19 13.06
CA SER A 140 5.67 -15.48 12.37
C SER A 140 6.79 -14.55 12.83
N ILE A 141 6.50 -13.24 12.92
CA ILE A 141 7.45 -12.24 13.39
C ILE A 141 7.93 -12.59 14.80
N ILE A 142 7.02 -12.78 15.77
CA ILE A 142 7.42 -13.09 17.16
C ILE A 142 8.24 -14.37 17.26
N ASN A 143 7.89 -15.41 16.50
CA ASN A 143 8.65 -16.65 16.47
C ASN A 143 10.06 -16.50 15.88
N SER A 144 10.27 -15.49 15.02
CA SER A 144 11.57 -15.18 14.43
C SER A 144 12.45 -14.30 15.33
N LEU A 145 11.88 -13.64 16.34
CA LEU A 145 12.62 -12.75 17.22
C LEU A 145 13.50 -13.53 18.20
N ILE A 146 14.71 -13.03 18.42
CA ILE A 146 15.60 -13.52 19.46
C ILE A 146 15.42 -12.61 20.70
N PRO A 147 14.93 -13.14 21.83
CA PRO A 147 14.80 -12.35 23.05
C PRO A 147 16.16 -11.84 23.53
N SER A 148 16.21 -10.56 23.89
CA SER A 148 17.39 -9.98 24.50
C SER A 148 17.51 -10.37 25.97
N SER A 149 18.72 -10.63 26.45
CA SER A 149 19.01 -10.77 27.88
C SER A 149 19.24 -9.42 28.59
N ARG A 150 19.23 -8.31 27.83
CA ARG A 150 19.62 -6.96 28.28
C ARG A 150 18.48 -5.96 28.29
N THR A 151 17.38 -6.25 27.59
CA THR A 151 16.17 -5.43 27.58
C THR A 151 14.95 -6.33 27.62
N ILE A 152 13.87 -5.83 28.21
CA ILE A 152 12.58 -6.52 28.22
C ILE A 152 11.83 -6.35 26.90
N ASN A 153 12.23 -5.37 26.08
CA ASN A 153 11.50 -4.98 24.88
C ASN A 153 11.58 -6.08 23.82
N ALA A 154 10.47 -6.31 23.13
CA ALA A 154 10.34 -7.30 22.06
C ALA A 154 11.24 -6.95 20.87
N PHE A 155 11.22 -5.67 20.49
CA PHE A 155 12.00 -5.13 19.39
C PHE A 155 13.15 -4.28 19.93
N TRP A 156 14.36 -4.59 19.49
CA TRP A 156 15.58 -3.96 19.98
C TRP A 156 16.67 -3.97 18.90
N LYS A 157 17.56 -2.99 18.93
CA LYS A 157 18.72 -2.86 18.04
C LYS A 157 20.02 -3.00 18.82
N VAL A 158 21.11 -3.27 18.11
CA VAL A 158 22.47 -3.21 18.68
C VAL A 158 23.06 -1.84 18.38
N GLU A 159 23.37 -1.09 19.43
CA GLU A 159 24.06 0.18 19.33
C GLU A 159 25.28 0.17 20.26
N ASN A 160 26.47 0.44 19.72
CA ASN A 160 27.74 0.38 20.47
C ASN A 160 27.95 -0.93 21.26
N GLY A 161 27.48 -2.06 20.71
CA GLY A 161 27.57 -3.38 21.34
C GLY A 161 26.57 -3.61 22.48
N GLN A 162 25.65 -2.68 22.73
CA GLN A 162 24.57 -2.81 23.70
C GLN A 162 23.24 -3.07 22.99
N HIS A 163 22.37 -3.85 23.61
CA HIS A 163 21.00 -4.03 23.11
C HIS A 163 20.16 -2.89 23.67
N VAL A 164 19.64 -2.05 22.79
CA VAL A 164 18.82 -0.89 23.15
C VAL A 164 17.44 -1.00 22.51
N PRO A 165 16.39 -0.40 23.11
CA PRO A 165 15.09 -0.26 22.48
C PRO A 165 15.17 0.39 21.09
N LEU A 166 14.16 0.14 20.26
CA LEU A 166 13.91 0.97 19.09
C LEU A 166 13.22 2.25 19.57
N ASP A 167 13.96 3.32 19.85
CA ASP A 167 13.43 4.61 20.35
C ASP A 167 13.17 5.65 19.25
N ASP A 168 13.35 5.23 18.00
CA ASP A 168 13.29 6.03 16.79
C ASP A 168 12.46 5.34 15.68
N LEU A 169 11.59 4.38 16.04
CA LEU A 169 10.82 3.58 15.06
C LEU A 169 9.99 4.48 14.15
N GLU A 170 9.26 5.44 14.72
CA GLU A 170 8.43 6.35 13.92
C GLU A 170 9.27 7.22 12.98
N SER A 171 10.46 7.65 13.42
CA SER A 171 11.36 8.46 12.61
C SER A 171 11.96 7.67 11.45
N GLU A 172 12.40 6.44 11.70
CA GLU A 172 12.94 5.56 10.66
C GLU A 172 11.86 5.17 9.63
N VAL A 173 10.65 4.85 10.10
CA VAL A 173 9.50 4.57 9.23
C VAL A 173 9.15 5.80 8.40
N TYR A 174 9.11 6.99 8.99
CA TYR A 174 8.84 8.21 8.22
C TYR A 174 9.90 8.45 7.14
N ARG A 175 11.19 8.22 7.43
CA ARG A 175 12.27 8.34 6.42
C ARG A 175 12.14 7.31 5.30
N ALA A 176 11.71 6.09 5.60
CA ALA A 176 11.56 5.03 4.62
C ALA A 176 10.36 5.26 3.68
N PHE A 177 9.22 5.66 4.25
CA PHE A 177 7.92 5.72 3.56
C PHE A 177 7.47 7.14 3.17
N GLY A 178 7.99 8.19 3.81
CA GLY A 178 7.48 9.55 3.66
C GLY A 178 6.08 9.77 4.25
N LYS A 179 5.59 8.82 5.05
CA LYS A 179 4.25 8.80 5.65
C LYS A 179 4.36 8.60 7.16
N THR A 180 3.47 9.25 7.91
CA THR A 180 3.32 9.07 9.35
C THR A 180 2.79 7.67 9.68
N TRP A 181 3.02 7.22 10.92
CA TRP A 181 2.52 5.92 11.38
C TRP A 181 1.00 5.78 11.22
N ARG A 182 0.24 6.85 11.47
CA ARG A 182 -1.22 6.87 11.34
C ARG A 182 -1.67 6.69 9.89
N GLU A 183 -1.01 7.35 8.96
CA GLU A 183 -1.29 7.22 7.52
C GLU A 183 -0.99 5.81 7.04
N LEU A 184 0.13 5.23 7.49
CA LEU A 184 0.50 3.85 7.17
C LEU A 184 -0.47 2.84 7.77
N LEU A 185 -0.91 2.99 9.02
CA LEU A 185 -1.96 2.13 9.61
C LEU A 185 -3.26 2.17 8.79
N SER A 186 -3.69 3.38 8.41
CA SER A 186 -4.88 3.57 7.59
C SER A 186 -4.70 2.92 6.22
N GLY A 187 -3.57 3.15 5.57
CA GLY A 187 -3.26 2.63 4.23
C GLY A 187 -3.07 1.12 4.20
N TYR A 188 -2.40 0.55 5.20
CA TYR A 188 -2.14 -0.89 5.30
C TYR A 188 -3.45 -1.69 5.39
N SER A 189 -4.44 -1.21 6.14
CA SER A 189 -5.77 -1.84 6.21
C SER A 189 -6.54 -1.84 4.88
N ARG A 190 -6.09 -1.03 3.91
CA ARG A 190 -6.70 -0.84 2.59
C ARG A 190 -5.62 -0.87 1.50
N LEU A 191 -4.65 -1.78 1.64
CA LEU A 191 -3.53 -1.88 0.72
C LEU A 191 -4.07 -2.08 -0.71
N ILE A 192 -3.60 -1.25 -1.64
CA ILE A 192 -4.04 -1.31 -3.03
C ILE A 192 -2.94 -1.95 -3.87
N THR A 193 -3.28 -3.04 -4.56
CA THR A 193 -2.33 -3.73 -5.44
C THR A 193 -2.13 -2.96 -6.74
N ASP A 194 -0.91 -2.47 -6.96
CA ASP A 194 -0.50 -1.70 -8.13
C ASP A 194 0.58 -2.40 -8.98
N GLU A 195 1.14 -3.50 -8.49
CA GLU A 195 1.98 -4.40 -9.29
C GLU A 195 1.09 -5.43 -9.98
N ILE A 196 1.33 -5.65 -11.28
CA ILE A 196 0.78 -6.79 -12.02
C ILE A 196 1.64 -8.00 -11.67
N ASP A 197 1.53 -8.56 -10.45
CA ASP A 197 2.44 -9.63 -10.04
C ASP A 197 1.73 -10.91 -9.57
N VAL A 198 2.18 -12.02 -10.15
CA VAL A 198 1.68 -13.39 -9.94
C VAL A 198 2.21 -13.99 -8.62
N ASP A 199 3.17 -13.33 -7.95
CA ASP A 199 3.93 -13.91 -6.84
C ASP A 199 4.04 -13.00 -5.59
N PHE A 200 2.99 -12.25 -5.23
CA PHE A 200 3.00 -11.49 -3.96
C PHE A 200 3.07 -12.39 -2.70
N VAL A 201 2.77 -13.69 -2.84
CA VAL A 201 2.75 -14.66 -1.72
C VAL A 201 4.15 -15.13 -1.30
N MET A 202 5.21 -14.89 -2.09
CA MET A 202 6.55 -15.42 -1.79
C MET A 202 7.43 -14.52 -0.89
N TYR A 203 6.95 -13.34 -0.49
CA TYR A 203 7.74 -12.36 0.28
C TYR A 203 7.17 -12.00 1.66
N LEU A 204 6.14 -12.72 2.13
CA LEU A 204 5.62 -12.67 3.51
C LEU A 204 5.84 -14.02 4.20
#